data_AF-A0A7J9Z304-F1
#
_entry.id   AF-A0A7J9Z304-F1
#
_cell.length_a   1.000
_cell.length_b   1.000
_cell.length_c   1.000
_cell.angle_alpha   90.00
_cell.angle_beta   90.00
_cell.angle_gamma   90.00
#
_symmetry.space_group_name_H-M   'P 1'
#
loop_
_entity.id
_entity.type
_entity.pdbx_description
1 polymer ?
#
loop_
_entity_poly.entity_id
_entity_poly.type
_entity_poly.pdbx_seq_one_letter_code
_entity_poly.pdbx_strand_id
1 'polypeptide(L)'
;MPDAAARRARMRPLYDLLVGVESVQEFLGDLARLASDEIDRELSCGLTVRIEGGPMTIASSDDFAARLDGVQHTAGEGPCLEAMATGHPVEVPDVARCERWRPGAPTAWRTD
;
A
#
# COMPACT_ATOMS: atom_id res chain seq x y z
N MET A 1 23.17 13.76 -2.72
CA MET A 1 22.57 13.19 -1.49
C MET A 1 21.73 14.29 -0.87
N PRO A 2 20.42 14.09 -0.62
CA PRO A 2 19.62 15.12 0.04
C PRO A 2 20.17 15.41 1.44
N ASP A 3 20.07 16.66 1.86
CA ASP A 3 20.51 17.13 3.16
C ASP A 3 19.85 16.32 4.30
N ALA A 4 20.65 15.80 5.23
CA ALA A 4 20.19 15.01 6.35
C ALA A 4 19.22 15.79 7.27
N ALA A 5 19.38 17.11 7.37
CA ALA A 5 18.46 17.97 8.10
C ALA A 5 17.10 18.06 7.39
N ALA A 6 17.09 18.25 6.08
CA ALA A 6 15.88 18.23 5.27
C ALA A 6 15.16 16.86 5.34
N ARG A 7 15.92 15.75 5.33
CA ARG A 7 15.36 14.40 5.52
C ARG A 7 14.71 14.23 6.88
N ARG A 8 15.37 14.70 7.95
CA ARG A 8 14.80 14.69 9.31
C ARG A 8 13.54 15.56 9.42
N ALA A 9 13.53 16.73 8.79
CA ALA A 9 12.36 17.60 8.77
C ALA A 9 11.16 16.91 8.09
N ARG A 10 11.38 16.25 6.94
CA ARG A 10 10.34 15.47 6.26
C ARG A 10 9.87 14.24 7.03
N MET A 11 10.75 13.60 7.81
CA MET A 11 10.39 12.44 8.64
C MET A 11 9.74 12.82 9.98
N ARG A 12 9.69 14.11 10.34
CA ARG A 12 9.13 14.57 11.62
C ARG A 12 7.69 14.10 11.86
N PRO A 13 6.74 14.25 10.91
CA PRO A 13 5.35 13.81 11.12
C PRO A 13 5.26 12.31 11.40
N LEU A 14 6.12 11.52 10.75
CA LEU A 14 6.25 10.07 10.94
C LEU A 14 6.70 9.70 12.36
N TYR A 15 7.66 10.45 12.91
CA TYR A 15 8.13 10.24 14.29
C TYR A 15 7.09 10.67 15.32
N ASP A 16 6.40 11.78 15.07
CA ASP A 16 5.37 12.27 15.98
C ASP A 16 4.20 11.28 16.04
N LEU A 17 3.86 10.67 14.90
CA LEU A 17 2.87 9.60 14.82
C LEU A 17 3.25 8.37 15.64
N LEU A 18 4.52 7.94 15.57
CA LEU A 18 5.00 6.77 16.30
C LEU A 18 4.90 6.93 17.83
N VAL A 19 5.01 8.16 18.33
CA VAL A 19 4.98 8.47 19.77
C VAL A 19 3.55 8.70 20.28
N GLY A 20 2.62 9.07 19.40
CA GLY A 20 1.27 9.51 19.78
C GLY A 20 0.17 8.45 19.77
N VAL A 21 0.41 7.29 19.16
CA VAL A 21 -0.60 6.24 18.94
C VAL A 21 -0.62 5.18 20.04
N GLU A 22 -1.81 4.67 20.35
CA GLU A 22 -1.99 3.67 21.41
C GLU A 22 -1.81 2.23 20.89
N SER A 23 -1.82 2.03 19.57
CA SER A 23 -1.63 0.72 18.94
C SER A 23 -0.87 0.78 17.61
N VAL A 24 -0.28 -0.35 17.23
CA VAL A 24 0.41 -0.51 15.93
C VAL A 24 -0.58 -0.35 14.77
N GLN A 25 -1.81 -0.82 14.93
CA GLN A 25 -2.84 -0.74 13.88
C GLN A 25 -3.25 0.71 13.60
N GLU A 26 -3.44 1.51 14.65
CA GLU A 26 -3.70 2.95 14.54
C GLU A 26 -2.53 3.66 13.85
N PHE A 27 -1.30 3.39 14.30
CA PHE A 27 -0.09 3.89 13.66
C PHE A 27 -0.04 3.60 12.16
N LEU A 28 -0.27 2.35 11.77
CA LEU A 28 -0.19 1.95 10.35
C LEU A 28 -1.30 2.60 9.53
N GLY A 29 -2.50 2.78 10.10
CA GLY A 29 -3.60 3.51 9.47
C GLY A 29 -3.31 4.98 9.25
N ASP A 30 -2.73 5.65 10.24
CA ASP A 30 -2.29 7.04 10.09
C ASP A 30 -1.09 7.16 9.15
N LEU A 31 -0.17 6.19 9.15
CA LEU A 31 0.97 6.16 8.24
C LEU A 31 0.52 6.05 6.78
N ALA A 32 -0.44 5.18 6.48
CA ALA A 32 -0.99 5.04 5.12
C ALA A 32 -1.59 6.38 4.63
N ARG A 33 -2.34 7.08 5.48
CA ARG A 33 -2.91 8.40 5.18
C ARG A 33 -1.86 9.49 5.02
N LEU A 34 -0.85 9.50 5.89
CA LEU A 34 0.25 10.45 5.78
C LEU A 34 1.04 10.22 4.48
N ALA A 35 1.27 8.97 4.10
CA ALA A 35 2.01 8.63 2.88
C ALA A 35 1.27 9.06 1.60
N SER A 36 -0.05 8.88 1.53
CA SER A 36 -0.83 9.42 0.41
C SER A 36 -0.79 10.96 0.41
N ASP A 37 -1.07 11.60 1.54
CA ASP A 37 -1.14 13.07 1.64
C ASP A 37 0.17 13.79 1.28
N GLU A 38 1.32 13.20 1.61
CA GLU A 38 2.65 13.78 1.33
C GLU A 38 3.07 13.66 -0.14
N ILE A 39 2.54 12.68 -0.87
CA ILE A 39 2.82 12.51 -2.30
C ILE A 39 1.80 13.32 -3.10
N ASP A 40 0.52 12.99 -2.92
CA ASP A 40 -0.62 13.62 -3.57
C ASP A 40 -1.91 13.14 -2.87
N ARG A 41 -2.77 14.09 -2.46
CA ARG A 41 -4.01 13.83 -1.71
C ARG A 41 -5.03 12.99 -2.49
N GLU A 42 -4.89 12.90 -3.81
CA GLU A 42 -5.74 12.06 -4.65
C GLU A 42 -5.28 10.59 -4.73
N LEU A 43 -4.14 10.24 -4.10
CA LEU A 43 -3.63 8.88 -4.10
C LEU A 43 -4.19 8.05 -2.95
N SER A 44 -4.31 6.75 -3.22
CA SER A 44 -4.66 5.73 -2.24
C SER A 44 -3.43 4.90 -1.87
N CYS A 45 -3.29 4.56 -0.59
CA CYS A 45 -2.18 3.80 -0.04
C CYS A 45 -2.69 2.63 0.80
N GLY A 46 -2.21 1.43 0.50
CA GLY A 46 -2.45 0.21 1.28
C GLY A 46 -1.16 -0.30 1.92
N LEU A 47 -1.29 -0.91 3.10
CA LEU A 47 -0.21 -1.62 3.77
C LEU A 47 -0.61 -3.09 3.92
N THR A 48 0.10 -3.96 3.20
CA THR A 48 -0.09 -5.40 3.24
C THR A 48 1.09 -6.09 3.94
N VAL A 49 0.80 -6.98 4.88
CA VAL A 49 1.79 -7.82 5.55
C VAL A 49 1.49 -9.28 5.29
N ARG A 50 2.52 -10.14 5.33
CA ARG A 50 2.34 -11.59 5.35
C ARG A 50 2.60 -12.10 6.75
N ILE A 51 1.57 -12.70 7.33
CA ILE A 51 1.63 -13.38 8.63
C ILE A 51 1.34 -14.87 8.43
N GLU A 52 1.46 -15.68 9.48
CA GLU A 52 1.02 -17.08 9.42
C GLU A 52 -0.48 -17.12 9.10
N GLY A 53 -0.82 -17.58 7.89
CA GLY A 53 -2.18 -17.53 7.35
C GLY A 53 -2.30 -16.84 5.98
N GLY A 54 -1.27 -16.09 5.55
CA GLY A 54 -1.23 -15.47 4.23
C GLY A 54 -1.09 -13.94 4.26
N PRO A 55 -1.24 -13.28 3.10
CA PRO A 55 -1.24 -11.82 3.01
C PRO A 55 -2.50 -11.23 3.66
N MET A 56 -2.33 -10.16 4.43
CA MET A 56 -3.37 -9.43 5.13
C MET A 56 -3.12 -7.93 4.95
N THR A 57 -4.15 -7.17 4.57
CA THR A 57 -4.13 -5.71 4.63
C THR A 57 -4.29 -5.30 6.08
N ILE A 58 -3.26 -4.65 6.62
CA ILE A 58 -3.23 -4.23 8.04
C ILE A 58 -3.65 -2.77 8.19
N ALA A 59 -3.58 -1.98 7.11
CA ALA A 59 -4.01 -0.59 7.07
C ALA A 59 -4.26 -0.13 5.63
N SER A 60 -5.13 0.86 5.47
CA SER A 60 -5.43 1.52 4.20
C SER A 60 -5.71 3.01 4.45
N SER A 61 -5.38 3.87 3.48
CA SER A 61 -5.72 5.30 3.52
C SER A 61 -7.22 5.55 3.34
N ASP A 62 -7.86 4.69 2.54
CA ASP A 62 -9.26 4.80 2.12
C ASP A 62 -9.83 3.42 1.70
N ASP A 63 -11.12 3.40 1.38
CA ASP A 63 -11.85 2.20 0.95
C ASP A 63 -11.37 1.66 -0.39
N PHE A 64 -10.81 2.53 -1.24
CA PHE A 64 -10.33 2.13 -2.56
C PHE A 64 -9.07 1.29 -2.46
N ALA A 65 -8.08 1.71 -1.66
CA ALA A 65 -6.89 0.93 -1.33
C ALA A 65 -7.26 -0.43 -0.72
N ALA A 66 -8.21 -0.44 0.24
CA ALA A 66 -8.67 -1.68 0.86
C ALA A 66 -9.32 -2.65 -0.15
N ARG A 67 -10.15 -2.13 -1.07
CA ARG A 67 -10.77 -2.93 -2.14
C ARG A 67 -9.72 -3.47 -3.12
N LEU A 68 -8.74 -2.66 -3.49
CA LEU A 68 -7.67 -3.06 -4.42
C LEU A 68 -6.79 -4.17 -3.83
N ASP A 69 -6.44 -4.10 -2.55
CA ASP A 69 -5.72 -5.19 -1.88
C ASP A 69 -6.57 -6.47 -1.83
N GLY A 70 -7.86 -6.34 -1.51
CA GLY A 70 -8.79 -7.47 -1.48
C GLY A 70 -8.89 -8.23 -2.80
N VAL A 71 -8.83 -7.51 -3.93
CA VAL A 71 -8.76 -8.10 -5.28
C VAL A 71 -7.52 -8.99 -5.41
N GLN A 72 -6.36 -8.48 -5.04
CA GLN A 72 -5.09 -9.21 -5.16
C GLN A 72 -5.06 -10.44 -4.25
N HIS A 73 -5.56 -10.30 -3.01
CA HIS A 73 -5.68 -11.41 -2.08
C HIS A 73 -6.60 -12.51 -2.60
N THR A 74 -7.75 -12.13 -3.18
CA THR A 74 -8.72 -13.08 -3.74
C THR A 74 -8.16 -13.79 -4.97
N ALA A 75 -7.46 -13.07 -5.84
CA ALA A 75 -6.82 -13.63 -7.02
C ALA A 75 -5.60 -14.51 -6.68
N GLY A 76 -4.96 -14.28 -5.53
CA GLY A 76 -3.70 -14.92 -5.16
C GLY A 76 -2.48 -14.39 -5.93
N GLU A 77 -2.69 -13.36 -6.76
CA GLU A 77 -1.67 -12.70 -7.58
C GLU A 77 -1.97 -11.20 -7.70
N GLY A 78 -0.96 -10.41 -8.06
CA GLY A 78 -1.06 -8.96 -8.14
C GLY A 78 0.22 -8.24 -7.70
N PRO A 79 0.30 -6.92 -7.92
CA PRO A 79 1.52 -6.14 -7.68
C PRO A 79 2.03 -6.20 -6.23
N CYS A 80 1.15 -6.10 -5.22
CA CYS A 80 1.52 -6.18 -3.81
C CYS A 80 2.06 -7.58 -3.46
N LEU A 81 1.44 -8.63 -4.00
CA LEU A 81 1.86 -10.02 -3.75
C LEU A 81 3.17 -10.36 -4.45
N GLU A 82 3.39 -9.84 -5.66
CA GLU A 82 4.66 -9.97 -6.38
C GLU A 82 5.78 -9.19 -5.70
N ALA A 83 5.51 -7.93 -5.30
CA ALA A 83 6.49 -7.12 -4.56
C ALA A 83 6.90 -7.80 -3.25
N MET A 84 5.94 -8.39 -2.54
CA MET A 84 6.18 -9.16 -1.33
C MET A 84 6.96 -10.46 -1.57
N ALA A 85 6.73 -11.14 -2.70
CA ALA A 85 7.44 -12.37 -3.06
C ALA A 85 8.88 -12.09 -3.52
N THR A 86 9.12 -10.98 -4.20
CA THR A 86 10.41 -10.65 -4.84
C THR A 86 11.28 -9.72 -3.99
N GLY A 87 10.69 -8.96 -3.07
CA GLY A 87 11.39 -7.91 -2.33
C GLY A 87 11.74 -6.67 -3.18
N HIS A 88 11.12 -6.53 -4.35
CA HIS A 88 11.37 -5.42 -5.29
C HIS A 88 10.11 -4.58 -5.52
N PRO A 89 10.24 -3.26 -5.75
CA PRO A 89 9.12 -2.43 -6.17
C PRO A 89 8.52 -2.94 -7.49
N VAL A 90 7.19 -3.06 -7.53
CA VAL A 90 6.45 -3.45 -8.73
C VAL A 90 5.63 -2.26 -9.22
N GLU A 91 6.03 -1.69 -10.35
CA GLU A 91 5.31 -0.59 -10.98
C GLU A 91 4.33 -1.11 -12.04
N VAL A 92 3.13 -0.55 -12.02
CA VAL A 92 2.04 -0.84 -12.96
C VAL A 92 1.50 0.49 -13.47
N PRO A 93 2.01 0.99 -14.62
CA PRO A 93 1.62 2.31 -15.12
C PRO A 93 0.12 2.40 -15.48
N ASP A 94 -0.44 1.29 -15.92
CA ASP A 94 -1.87 1.16 -16.21
C ASP A 94 -2.31 -0.26 -15.85
N VAL A 95 -3.01 -0.38 -14.72
CA VAL A 95 -3.58 -1.65 -14.25
C VAL A 95 -4.50 -2.25 -15.32
N ALA A 96 -5.15 -1.40 -16.13
CA ALA A 96 -6.09 -1.86 -17.13
C ALA A 96 -5.50 -2.52 -18.36
N ARG A 97 -4.26 -2.16 -18.65
CA ARG A 97 -3.49 -2.76 -19.74
C ARG A 97 -2.49 -3.80 -19.25
N CYS A 98 -2.42 -4.05 -17.94
CA CYS A 98 -1.52 -5.04 -17.40
C CYS A 98 -1.99 -6.46 -17.77
N GLU A 99 -1.10 -7.25 -18.37
CA GLU A 99 -1.34 -8.67 -18.74
C GLU A 99 -0.65 -9.66 -17.79
N ARG A 100 0.19 -9.17 -16.87
CA ARG A 100 1.04 -10.01 -15.99
C ARG A 100 0.25 -10.92 -15.03
N TRP A 101 -0.88 -10.47 -14.51
CA TRP A 101 -1.69 -11.19 -13.51
C TRP A 101 -3.12 -11.38 -14.01
N ARG A 102 -3.28 -12.17 -15.08
CA ARG A 102 -4.59 -12.50 -15.65
C ARG A 102 -4.82 -14.01 -15.66
N PRO A 103 -5.68 -14.55 -14.80
CA PRO A 103 -6.23 -15.88 -14.98
C PRO A 103 -7.74 -15.75 -15.31
N GLY A 104 -8.09 -15.94 -16.58
CA GLY A 104 -9.39 -16.50 -16.96
C GLY A 104 -10.69 -15.67 -16.92
N ALA A 105 -10.77 -14.39 -16.50
CA ALA A 105 -11.98 -13.57 -16.71
C ALA A 105 -11.79 -12.04 -16.46
N PRO A 106 -12.67 -11.17 -17.00
CA PRO A 106 -12.33 -9.80 -17.41
C PRO A 106 -12.44 -8.69 -16.36
N THR A 107 -12.61 -8.99 -15.06
CA THR A 107 -13.20 -8.02 -14.11
C THR A 107 -12.49 -7.86 -12.76
N ALA A 108 -11.53 -8.72 -12.38
CA ALA A 108 -10.93 -8.62 -11.04
C ALA A 108 -10.13 -7.32 -10.84
N TRP A 109 -9.34 -6.91 -11.82
CA TRP A 109 -8.51 -5.70 -11.72
C TRP A 109 -9.24 -4.42 -12.18
N ARG A 110 -10.47 -4.50 -12.71
CA ARG A 110 -11.22 -3.30 -13.13
C ARG A 110 -11.73 -2.56 -11.91
N THR A 111 -11.13 -1.41 -11.67
CA THR A 111 -11.60 -0.43 -10.69
C THR A 111 -12.74 0.39 -11.32
N ASP A 112 -13.90 -0.24 -11.49
CA ASP A 112 -15.15 0.48 -11.73
C ASP A 112 -15.67 1.09 -10.41
#